data_AF-A0A927XTL1-F1
#
_entry.id   AF-A0A927XTL1-F1
#
_cell.length_a   1.000
_cell.length_b   1.000
_cell.length_c   1.000
_cell.angle_alpha   90.00
_cell.angle_beta   90.00
_cell.angle_gamma   90.00
#
_symmetry.space_group_name_H-M   'P 1'
#
loop_
_entity.id
_entity.type
_entity.pdbx_description
1 polymer ?
#
loop_
_entity_poly.entity_id
_entity_poly.type
_entity_poly.pdbx_seq_one_letter_code
_entity_poly.pdbx_strand_id
1 'polypeptide(L)'
;MKRRMTALAVLMICLLPITASANSSWRWLSETRPYDVLPFVAVITIAIETAAMWYVLGKQHLVRIAVAVVIANLLSFAAPYLWMNFEMHVEALKSFSWLMENGHYYTVGCVYLCMTLMIEVPVVFLTLRKHTGNKWRFLLTVVGSNALTTLITAAAERIFCYGHG
;
A
#
# COMPACT_ATOMS: atom_id res chain seq x y z
N MET A 1 7.93 18.44 -16.08
CA MET A 1 7.83 18.37 -14.60
C MET A 1 7.13 17.11 -14.09
N LYS A 2 5.89 16.79 -14.52
CA LYS A 2 5.09 15.67 -13.96
C LYS A 2 5.78 14.28 -13.98
N ARG A 3 6.47 13.91 -15.07
CA ARG A 3 7.23 12.63 -15.16
C ARG A 3 8.43 12.55 -14.21
N ARG A 4 9.05 13.70 -13.89
CA ARG A 4 10.21 13.77 -12.99
C ARG A 4 9.76 13.58 -11.53
N MET A 5 8.57 14.05 -11.18
CA MET A 5 8.02 13.94 -9.82
C MET A 5 7.61 12.50 -9.46
N THR A 6 7.01 11.75 -10.39
CA THR A 6 6.69 10.34 -10.15
C THR A 6 7.96 9.49 -10.03
N ALA A 7 8.96 9.73 -10.89
CA ALA A 7 10.25 9.05 -10.78
C ALA A 7 10.97 9.38 -9.46
N LEU A 8 10.90 10.63 -9.01
CA LEU A 8 11.46 11.08 -7.72
C LEU A 8 10.75 10.43 -6.54
N ALA A 9 9.41 10.30 -6.58
CA ALA A 9 8.65 9.63 -5.53
C ALA A 9 9.03 8.14 -5.42
N VAL A 10 9.12 7.43 -6.55
CA VAL A 10 9.57 6.02 -6.59
C VAL A 10 11.01 5.87 -6.10
N LEU A 11 11.90 6.78 -6.51
CA LEU A 11 13.29 6.80 -6.05
C LEU A 11 13.38 7.05 -4.53
N MET A 12 12.56 7.94 -3.98
CA MET A 12 12.48 8.21 -2.55
C MET A 12 12.08 6.96 -1.75
N ILE A 13 11.14 6.16 -2.26
CA ILE A 13 10.70 4.91 -1.62
C ILE A 13 11.84 3.90 -1.53
N CYS A 14 12.69 3.80 -2.56
CA CYS A 14 13.82 2.86 -2.54
C CYS A 14 15.04 3.39 -1.76
N LEU A 15 15.04 4.67 -1.37
CA LEU A 15 16.06 5.27 -0.51
C LEU A 15 15.68 5.29 0.98
N LEU A 16 14.44 4.89 1.33
CA LEU A 16 14.07 4.77 2.73
C LEU A 16 14.87 3.64 3.37
N PRO A 17 15.61 3.90 4.47
CA PRO A 17 16.46 2.89 5.06
C PRO A 17 15.59 1.72 5.53
N ILE A 18 15.94 0.52 5.03
CA ILE A 18 15.51 -0.75 5.61
C ILE A 18 16.57 -1.08 6.65
N THR A 19 16.36 -0.69 7.90
CA THR A 19 17.19 -1.16 9.01
C THR A 19 16.81 -2.61 9.30
N ALA A 20 17.22 -3.53 8.42
CA ALA A 20 17.16 -4.96 8.68
C ALA A 20 18.44 -5.36 9.43
N SER A 21 18.38 -5.31 10.76
CA SER A 21 19.38 -5.95 11.59
C SER A 21 19.15 -7.46 11.52
N ALA A 22 20.13 -8.18 11.01
CA ALA A 22 19.99 -9.54 10.51
C ALA A 22 20.07 -10.63 11.61
N ASN A 23 19.89 -10.33 12.90
CA ASN A 23 20.08 -11.37 13.92
C ASN A 23 19.37 -11.24 15.28
N SER A 24 18.20 -10.60 15.41
CA SER A 24 17.43 -10.74 16.66
C SER A 24 15.93 -10.87 16.46
N SER A 25 15.31 -11.59 17.40
CA SER A 25 13.87 -11.67 17.58
C SER A 25 13.29 -10.25 17.57
N TRP A 26 12.51 -9.92 16.53
CA TRP A 26 11.90 -8.60 16.41
C TRP A 26 11.08 -8.27 17.65
N ARG A 27 11.30 -7.10 18.25
CA ARG A 27 10.49 -6.60 19.38
C ARG A 27 10.02 -5.18 19.11
N TRP A 28 8.70 -5.00 19.28
CA TRP A 28 8.07 -3.68 19.23
C TRP A 28 8.42 -2.90 20.49
N LEU A 29 8.94 -1.68 20.31
CA LEU A 29 9.31 -0.78 21.41
C LEU A 29 8.29 0.34 21.62
N SER A 30 7.56 0.74 20.58
CA SER A 30 6.45 1.69 20.69
C SER A 30 5.31 1.10 21.52
N GLU A 31 4.44 1.94 22.09
CA GLU A 31 3.16 1.48 22.65
C GLU A 31 2.15 1.17 21.54
N THR A 32 2.15 2.01 20.50
CA THR A 32 1.33 1.84 19.29
C THR A 32 1.84 0.68 18.42
N ARG A 33 0.90 -0.14 17.93
CA ARG A 33 1.15 -1.27 17.05
C ARG A 33 0.61 -0.97 15.64
N PRO A 34 1.05 -1.71 14.59
CA PRO A 34 0.57 -1.47 13.23
C PRO A 34 -0.94 -1.57 13.11
N TYR A 35 -1.55 -2.53 13.80
CA TYR A 35 -2.99 -2.72 13.77
C TYR A 35 -3.78 -1.53 14.34
N ASP A 36 -3.15 -0.68 15.15
CA ASP A 36 -3.77 0.56 15.66
C ASP A 36 -3.75 1.67 14.60
N VAL A 37 -2.75 1.67 13.71
CA VAL A 37 -2.50 2.75 12.74
C VAL A 37 -3.07 2.41 11.35
N LEU A 38 -3.03 1.13 10.98
CA LEU A 38 -3.43 0.62 9.66
C LEU A 38 -4.86 1.01 9.25
N PRO A 39 -5.90 0.97 10.12
CA PRO A 39 -7.25 1.37 9.73
C PRO A 39 -7.33 2.83 9.28
N PHE A 40 -6.64 3.73 9.99
CA PHE A 40 -6.62 5.15 9.65
C PHE A 40 -5.89 5.40 8.34
N VAL A 41 -4.74 4.73 8.15
CA VAL A 41 -3.97 4.82 6.91
C VAL A 41 -4.77 4.26 5.74
N ALA A 42 -5.46 3.14 5.90
CA ALA A 42 -6.33 2.57 4.87
C ALA A 42 -7.43 3.54 4.44
N VAL A 43 -8.08 4.22 5.39
CA VAL A 43 -9.11 5.23 5.08
C VAL A 43 -8.51 6.40 4.28
N ILE A 44 -7.34 6.90 4.68
CA ILE A 44 -6.65 7.98 3.97
C ILE A 44 -6.25 7.54 2.55
N THR A 45 -5.72 6.34 2.40
CA THR A 45 -5.34 5.75 1.10
C THR A 45 -6.54 5.67 0.17
N ILE A 46 -7.64 5.07 0.62
CA ILE A 46 -8.88 4.95 -0.14
C ILE A 46 -9.40 6.34 -0.55
N ALA A 47 -9.35 7.32 0.34
CA ALA A 47 -9.79 8.68 0.05
C ALA A 47 -8.93 9.35 -1.04
N ILE A 48 -7.60 9.27 -0.92
CA ILE A 48 -6.65 9.86 -1.89
C ILE A 48 -6.81 9.21 -3.27
N GLU A 49 -6.85 7.89 -3.32
CA GLU A 49 -6.95 7.14 -4.58
C GLU A 49 -8.30 7.35 -5.24
N THR A 50 -9.40 7.33 -4.48
CA THR A 50 -10.74 7.63 -5.00
C THR A 50 -10.78 9.04 -5.58
N ALA A 51 -10.23 10.04 -4.87
CA ALA A 51 -10.19 11.42 -5.35
C ALA A 51 -9.34 11.57 -6.62
N ALA A 52 -8.18 10.92 -6.67
CA ALA A 52 -7.28 10.95 -7.83
C ALA A 52 -7.96 10.34 -9.08
N MET A 53 -8.60 9.17 -8.93
CA MET A 53 -9.33 8.53 -10.01
C MET A 53 -10.55 9.35 -10.45
N TRP A 54 -11.34 9.85 -9.49
CA TRP A 54 -12.51 10.68 -9.77
C TRP A 54 -12.15 11.95 -10.54
N TYR A 55 -11.05 12.60 -10.18
CA TYR A 55 -10.56 13.77 -10.90
C TYR A 55 -10.17 13.44 -12.36
N VAL A 56 -9.44 12.34 -12.57
CA VAL A 56 -8.96 11.96 -13.92
C VAL A 56 -10.07 11.40 -14.81
N LEU A 57 -11.12 10.82 -14.22
CA LEU A 57 -12.32 10.34 -14.92
C LEU A 57 -13.38 11.44 -15.13
N GLY A 58 -13.03 12.72 -14.95
CA GLY A 58 -13.94 13.83 -15.23
C GLY A 58 -15.09 13.96 -14.22
N LYS A 59 -14.86 13.53 -12.97
CA LYS A 59 -15.80 13.60 -11.85
C LYS A 59 -17.08 12.77 -12.02
N GLN A 60 -17.03 11.72 -12.83
CA GLN A 60 -18.14 10.79 -13.03
C GLN A 60 -17.93 9.47 -12.27
N HIS A 61 -19.00 8.68 -12.12
CA HIS A 61 -18.96 7.30 -11.62
C HIS A 61 -18.34 7.11 -10.21
N LEU A 62 -18.50 8.07 -9.30
CA LEU A 62 -17.88 8.07 -7.96
C LEU A 62 -18.06 6.74 -7.21
N VAL A 63 -19.27 6.18 -7.17
CA VAL A 63 -19.56 4.92 -6.46
C VAL A 63 -18.76 3.76 -7.06
N ARG A 64 -18.72 3.64 -8.40
CA ARG A 64 -17.97 2.56 -9.07
C ARG A 64 -16.46 2.72 -8.84
N ILE A 65 -15.97 3.95 -8.81
CA ILE A 65 -14.57 4.25 -8.50
C ILE A 65 -14.26 3.84 -7.07
N ALA A 66 -15.05 4.30 -6.10
CA ALA A 66 -14.87 4.00 -4.69
C ALA A 66 -14.89 2.48 -4.44
N VAL A 67 -15.84 1.75 -5.02
CA VAL A 67 -15.91 0.29 -4.90
C VAL A 67 -14.67 -0.38 -5.48
N ALA A 68 -14.22 0.02 -6.68
CA ALA A 68 -13.03 -0.55 -7.29
C ALA A 68 -11.76 -0.29 -6.45
N VAL A 69 -11.61 0.92 -5.93
CA VAL A 69 -10.48 1.32 -5.08
C VAL A 69 -10.51 0.58 -3.74
N VAL A 70 -11.66 0.47 -3.10
CA VAL A 70 -11.82 -0.28 -1.84
C VAL A 70 -11.46 -1.75 -2.01
N ILE A 71 -11.98 -2.39 -3.07
CA ILE A 71 -11.65 -3.80 -3.38
C ILE A 71 -10.15 -3.96 -3.62
N ALA A 72 -9.56 -3.08 -4.44
CA ALA A 72 -8.14 -3.15 -4.74
C ALA A 72 -7.28 -2.96 -3.49
N ASN A 73 -7.62 -1.99 -2.63
CA ASN A 73 -6.94 -1.77 -1.35
C ASN A 73 -7.05 -2.97 -0.41
N LEU A 74 -8.26 -3.53 -0.25
CA LEU A 74 -8.47 -4.72 0.59
C LEU A 74 -7.59 -5.88 0.13
N LEU A 75 -7.53 -6.12 -1.19
CA LEU A 75 -6.68 -7.15 -1.77
C LEU A 75 -5.19 -6.83 -1.59
N SER A 76 -4.78 -5.57 -1.79
CA SER A 76 -3.40 -5.10 -1.60
C SER A 76 -2.95 -5.28 -0.14
N PHE A 77 -3.80 -4.94 0.83
CA PHE A 77 -3.54 -5.19 2.24
C PHE A 77 -3.50 -6.68 2.57
N ALA A 78 -4.32 -7.50 1.91
CA ALA A 78 -4.32 -8.95 2.12
C ALA A 78 -3.10 -9.66 1.51
N ALA A 79 -2.50 -9.11 0.45
CA ALA A 79 -1.50 -9.80 -0.36
C ALA A 79 -0.24 -10.24 0.43
N PRO A 80 0.38 -9.38 1.26
CA PRO A 80 1.52 -9.79 2.07
C PRO A 80 1.18 -10.95 3.03
N TYR A 81 -0.04 -10.99 3.55
CA TYR A 81 -0.49 -12.05 4.46
C TYR A 81 -0.70 -13.38 3.75
N LEU A 82 -1.30 -13.33 2.56
CA LEU A 82 -1.46 -14.52 1.73
C LEU A 82 -0.09 -15.08 1.34
N TRP A 83 0.83 -14.21 0.90
CA TRP A 83 2.20 -14.58 0.55
C TRP A 83 2.91 -15.29 1.71
N MET A 84 2.77 -14.78 2.94
CA MET A 84 3.38 -15.37 4.13
C MET A 84 2.91 -16.81 4.42
N ASN A 85 1.61 -17.06 4.28
CA ASN A 85 1.05 -18.41 4.46
C ASN A 85 1.55 -19.39 3.40
N PHE A 86 1.74 -18.91 2.17
CA PHE A 86 2.26 -19.75 1.08
C PHE A 86 3.75 -20.08 1.25
N GLU A 87 4.58 -19.12 1.68
CA GLU A 87 6.04 -19.30 1.72
C GLU A 87 6.56 -19.89 3.04
N MET A 88 5.97 -19.53 4.18
CA MET A 88 6.49 -19.95 5.49
C MET A 88 5.76 -21.16 6.11
N HIS A 89 4.73 -21.72 5.45
CA HIS A 89 3.87 -22.77 6.01
C HIS A 89 3.38 -22.47 7.44
N VAL A 90 3.29 -21.19 7.79
CA VAL A 90 2.71 -20.74 9.06
C VAL A 90 1.24 -21.08 8.97
N GLU A 91 0.75 -21.95 9.85
CA GLU A 91 -0.66 -22.35 9.83
C GLU A 91 -1.55 -21.11 9.72
N ALA A 92 -2.40 -21.10 8.68
CA ALA A 92 -3.20 -19.97 8.20
C ALA A 92 -4.23 -19.41 9.20
N LEU A 93 -4.14 -19.79 10.48
CA LEU A 93 -5.10 -19.51 11.54
C LEU A 93 -4.45 -18.92 12.81
N LYS A 94 -3.19 -18.45 12.76
CA LYS A 94 -2.74 -17.55 13.82
C LYS A 94 -3.45 -16.20 13.68
N SER A 95 -3.88 -15.63 14.82
CA SER A 95 -4.66 -14.40 14.82
C SER A 95 -3.94 -13.25 14.11
N PHE A 96 -4.70 -12.33 13.52
CA PHE A 96 -4.17 -11.14 12.84
C PHE A 96 -3.16 -10.36 13.70
N SER A 97 -3.41 -10.26 15.01
CA SER A 97 -2.49 -9.63 15.96
C SER A 97 -1.17 -10.39 16.12
N TRP A 98 -1.20 -11.73 16.18
CA TRP A 98 0.03 -12.53 16.26
C TRP A 98 0.92 -12.32 15.03
N LEU A 99 0.31 -12.21 13.85
CA LEU A 99 1.02 -12.00 12.60
C LEU A 99 1.63 -10.59 12.52
N MET A 100 0.91 -9.58 13.01
CA MET A 100 1.41 -8.21 13.17
C MET A 100 2.54 -8.12 14.20
N GLU A 101 2.47 -8.92 15.27
CA GLU A 101 3.48 -8.89 16.33
C GLU A 101 4.78 -9.62 15.95
N ASN A 102 4.69 -10.70 15.18
CA ASN A 102 5.83 -11.57 14.86
C ASN A 102 6.34 -11.43 13.42
N GLY A 103 5.60 -10.74 12.55
CA GLY A 103 6.05 -10.48 11.20
C GLY A 103 7.26 -9.55 11.21
N HIS A 104 8.41 -10.03 10.72
CA HIS A 104 9.62 -9.23 10.47
C HIS A 104 9.44 -8.22 9.31
N TYR A 105 8.22 -8.01 8.85
CA TYR A 105 7.91 -7.21 7.67
C TYR A 105 7.51 -5.79 8.05
N TYR A 106 8.40 -5.15 8.80
CA TYR A 106 8.54 -3.71 8.69
C TYR A 106 9.34 -3.41 7.45
N THR A 107 8.65 -3.06 6.37
CA THR A 107 8.93 -1.80 5.68
C THR A 107 7.95 -1.69 4.53
N VAL A 108 6.87 -0.95 4.78
CA VAL A 108 6.17 -0.34 3.65
C VAL A 108 7.22 0.46 2.87
N GLY A 109 7.47 -0.02 1.65
CA GLY A 109 8.68 0.22 0.87
C GLY A 109 8.55 -0.34 -0.55
N CYS A 110 9.67 -0.55 -1.25
CA CYS A 110 9.62 -0.91 -2.68
C CYS A 110 8.95 -2.28 -2.94
N VAL A 111 9.12 -3.28 -2.06
CA VAL A 111 8.45 -4.59 -2.19
C VAL A 111 6.94 -4.46 -2.01
N TYR A 112 6.49 -3.74 -0.98
CA TYR A 112 5.07 -3.47 -0.75
C TYR A 112 4.45 -2.73 -1.93
N LEU A 113 5.09 -1.68 -2.43
CA LEU A 113 4.63 -0.95 -3.62
C LEU A 113 4.48 -1.87 -4.84
N CYS A 114 5.44 -2.78 -5.06
CA CYS A 114 5.33 -3.73 -6.16
C CYS A 114 4.11 -4.65 -6.00
N MET A 115 3.88 -5.16 -4.78
CA MET A 115 2.71 -5.99 -4.49
C MET A 115 1.39 -5.23 -4.67
N THR A 116 1.31 -3.97 -4.21
CA THR A 116 0.09 -3.17 -4.41
C THR A 116 -0.14 -2.89 -5.89
N LEU A 117 0.89 -2.51 -6.65
CA LEU A 117 0.76 -2.27 -8.09
C LEU A 117 0.35 -3.53 -8.87
N MET A 118 0.83 -4.71 -8.46
CA MET A 118 0.41 -5.99 -9.05
C MET A 118 -1.09 -6.27 -8.89
N ILE A 119 -1.74 -5.66 -7.89
CA ILE A 119 -3.18 -5.83 -7.62
C ILE A 119 -3.99 -4.64 -8.12
N GLU A 120 -3.57 -3.43 -7.79
CA GLU A 120 -4.31 -2.22 -8.13
C GLU A 120 -4.33 -1.93 -9.62
N VAL A 121 -3.24 -2.22 -10.34
CA VAL A 121 -3.27 -2.08 -11.80
C VAL A 121 -4.33 -3.01 -12.40
N PRO A 122 -4.33 -4.34 -12.22
CA PRO A 122 -5.39 -5.16 -12.80
C PRO A 122 -6.79 -4.80 -12.28
N VAL A 123 -6.98 -4.58 -10.98
CA VAL A 123 -8.31 -4.32 -10.42
C VAL A 123 -8.85 -2.95 -10.84
N VAL A 124 -8.12 -1.86 -10.59
CA VAL A 124 -8.60 -0.49 -10.85
C VAL A 124 -8.49 -0.14 -12.33
N PHE A 125 -7.35 -0.42 -12.98
CA PHE A 125 -7.16 -0.06 -14.39
C PHE A 125 -8.12 -0.83 -15.29
N LEU A 126 -8.24 -2.16 -15.16
CA LEU A 126 -9.10 -2.93 -16.07
C LEU A 126 -10.58 -2.62 -15.88
N THR A 127 -11.00 -2.36 -14.63
CA THR A 127 -12.40 -2.00 -14.31
C THR A 127 -12.78 -0.64 -14.87
N LEU A 128 -11.89 0.36 -14.75
CA LEU A 128 -12.23 1.76 -15.04
C LEU A 128 -11.71 2.26 -16.39
N ARG A 129 -10.78 1.58 -17.07
CA ARG A 129 -10.18 2.02 -18.36
C ARG A 129 -11.19 2.28 -19.49
N LYS A 130 -12.42 1.78 -19.38
CA LYS A 130 -13.48 2.01 -20.37
C LYS A 130 -14.09 3.42 -20.26
N HIS A 131 -13.91 4.09 -19.12
CA HIS A 131 -14.50 5.39 -18.82
C HIS A 131 -13.49 6.55 -18.95
N THR A 132 -12.23 6.26 -19.29
CA THR A 132 -11.19 7.29 -19.47
C THR A 132 -11.01 7.65 -20.94
N GLY A 133 -10.94 8.94 -21.24
CA GLY A 133 -10.54 9.45 -22.56
C GLY A 133 -9.04 9.29 -22.85
N ASN A 134 -8.21 9.06 -21.82
CA ASN A 134 -6.76 8.86 -21.99
C ASN A 134 -6.26 7.77 -21.05
N LYS A 135 -6.13 6.55 -21.59
CA LYS A 135 -5.65 5.36 -20.86
C LYS A 135 -4.27 5.56 -20.25
N TRP A 136 -3.38 6.29 -20.93
CA TRP A 136 -2.03 6.46 -20.45
C TRP A 136 -1.95 7.41 -19.25
N ARG A 137 -2.68 8.53 -19.32
CA ARG A 137 -2.86 9.43 -18.17
C ARG A 137 -3.49 8.70 -16.99
N PHE A 138 -4.50 7.86 -17.24
CA PHE A 138 -5.17 7.10 -16.19
C PHE A 138 -4.23 6.09 -15.50
N LEU A 139 -3.48 5.31 -16.26
CA LEU A 139 -2.49 4.37 -15.71
C LEU A 139 -1.40 5.10 -14.90
N LEU A 140 -0.90 6.23 -15.38
CA LEU A 140 0.04 7.05 -14.62
C LEU A 140 -0.55 7.59 -13.32
N THR A 141 -1.86 7.88 -13.29
CA THR A 141 -2.55 8.29 -12.07
C THR A 141 -2.68 7.13 -11.09
N VAL A 142 -3.01 5.93 -11.55
CA VAL A 142 -3.07 4.72 -10.68
C VAL A 142 -1.70 4.48 -10.04
N VAL A 143 -0.64 4.42 -10.85
CA VAL A 143 0.72 4.20 -10.34
C VAL A 143 1.18 5.34 -9.43
N GLY A 144 0.89 6.58 -9.81
CA GLY A 144 1.29 7.76 -9.05
C GLY A 144 0.57 7.90 -7.71
N SER A 145 -0.73 7.59 -7.65
CA SER A 145 -1.49 7.61 -6.39
C SER A 145 -1.01 6.52 -5.45
N ASN A 146 -0.79 5.31 -5.94
CA ASN A 146 -0.23 4.18 -5.20
C ASN A 146 1.13 4.50 -4.56
N ALA A 147 2.01 5.12 -5.34
CA ALA A 147 3.34 5.51 -4.84
C ALA A 147 3.21 6.55 -3.73
N LEU A 148 2.32 7.54 -3.89
CA LEU A 148 2.07 8.56 -2.88
C LEU A 148 1.45 7.97 -1.61
N THR A 149 0.44 7.12 -1.72
CA THR A 149 -0.20 6.49 -0.56
C THR A 149 0.74 5.53 0.14
N THR A 150 1.57 4.79 -0.61
CA THR A 150 2.64 3.97 -0.04
C THR A 150 3.64 4.81 0.75
N LEU A 151 4.02 6.00 0.26
CA LEU A 151 4.88 6.94 1.01
C LEU A 151 4.21 7.41 2.31
N ILE A 152 2.92 7.71 2.27
CA ILE A 152 2.16 8.12 3.46
C ILE A 152 2.11 6.98 4.47
N THR A 153 1.81 5.76 4.03
CA THR A 153 1.80 4.56 4.85
C THR A 153 3.18 4.29 5.46
N ALA A 154 4.24 4.41 4.65
CA ALA A 154 5.63 4.26 5.09
C ALA A 154 6.04 5.29 6.14
N ALA A 155 5.57 6.53 6.01
CA ALA A 155 5.81 7.60 6.96
C ALA A 155 5.01 7.37 8.26
N ALA A 156 3.72 7.04 8.16
CA ALA A 156 2.88 6.74 9.32
C ALA A 156 3.45 5.56 10.12
N GLU A 157 3.86 4.49 9.45
CA GLU A 157 4.56 3.36 10.06
C GLU A 157 5.79 3.82 10.85
N ARG A 158 6.70 4.59 10.23
CA ARG A 158 7.94 5.04 10.89
C ARG A 158 7.75 6.05 12.01
N ILE A 159 6.67 6.82 11.99
CA ILE A 159 6.36 7.82 13.03
C ILE A 159 5.72 7.14 14.24
N PHE A 160 4.76 6.24 14.02
CA PHE A 160 3.93 5.69 15.09
C PHE A 160 4.38 4.32 15.58
N CYS A 161 5.09 3.57 14.75
CA CYS A 161 5.46 2.20 15.05
C CYS A 161 6.97 2.07 14.91
N TYR A 162 7.70 1.87 16.00
CA TYR A 162 9.13 1.54 15.93
C TYR A 162 9.45 0.29 16.76
N GLY A 163 10.34 -0.53 16.21
CA GLY A 163 10.90 -1.70 16.86
C GLY A 163 12.37 -1.82 16.50
N HIS A 164 13.07 -2.72 17.18
CA HIS A 164 14.44 -3.08 16.86
C HIS A 164 14.52 -4.59 16.65
N GLY A 165 15.40 -4.97 15.72
CA GLY A 165 15.85 -6.33 15.48
C GLY A 165 17.36 -6.44 15.60
#